data_AF-A0A1I4MYU4-F1
#
_entry.id   AF-A0A1I4MYU4-F1
#
_cell.length_a   1.000
_cell.length_b   1.000
_cell.length_c   1.000
_cell.angle_alpha   90.00
_cell.angle_beta   90.00
_cell.angle_gamma   90.00
#
_symmetry.space_group_name_H-M   'P 1'
#
loop_
_entity.id
_entity.type
_entity.pdbx_description
1 polymer ?
#
loop_
_entity_poly.entity_id
_entity_poly.type
_entity_poly.pdbx_seq_one_letter_code
_entity_poly.pdbx_strand_id
1 'polypeptide(L)' 'MIGSLVVVALAIVIGVIKVPSLLKKGWYKEAIVNVSLLVAGAAICILPMLLISLSDPLIYLKVIYKPVSDWFFNTFTAK' A
#
# COMPACT_ATOMS: atom_id res chain seq x y z
N MET A 1 6.95 -0.81 12.17
CA MET A 1 8.40 -0.65 11.88
C MET A 1 8.96 -1.75 10.98
N ILE A 2 8.71 -3.05 11.23
CA ILE A 2 9.25 -4.15 10.40
C ILE A 2 8.63 -4.19 8.99
N GLY A 3 7.31 -4.05 8.85
CA GLY A 3 6.67 -4.14 7.53
C GLY A 3 7.05 -3.00 6.55
N SER A 4 7.30 -1.78 7.05
CA SER A 4 7.76 -0.67 6.21
C SER A 4 9.18 -0.91 5.69
N LEU A 5 10.05 -1.52 6.49
CA LEU A 5 11.40 -1.92 6.07
C LEU A 5 11.36 -2.97 4.96
N VAL A 6 10.44 -3.95 5.04
CA VAL A 6 10.25 -4.97 4.01
C VAL A 6 9.77 -4.36 2.70
N VAL A 7 8.81 -3.42 2.75
CA VAL A 7 8.30 -2.71 1.57
C VAL A 7 9.40 -1.91 0.89
N VAL A 8 10.23 -1.19 1.66
CA VAL A 8 11.36 -0.42 1.14
C VAL A 8 12.43 -1.34 0.54
N ALA A 9 12.77 -2.45 1.21
CA ALA A 9 13.73 -3.42 0.69
C ALA A 9 13.27 -4.03 -0.64
N LEU A 10 11.99 -4.40 -0.75
CA LEU A 10 11.41 -4.91 -1.99
C LEU A 10 11.42 -3.87 -3.11
N ALA A 11 11.06 -2.62 -2.81
CA ALA A 11 11.13 -1.53 -3.78
C ALA A 11 12.56 -1.33 -4.31
N ILE A 12 13.58 -1.38 -3.44
CA ILE A 12 14.99 -1.27 -3.83
C ILE A 12 15.39 -2.42 -4.75
N VAL A 13 15.05 -3.67 -4.41
CA VAL A 13 15.37 -4.84 -5.23
C VAL A 13 14.74 -4.74 -6.62
N ILE A 14 13.46 -4.38 -6.69
CA ILE A 14 12.73 -4.23 -7.95
C ILE A 14 13.31 -3.08 -8.78
N GLY A 15 13.63 -1.96 -8.14
CA GLY A 15 14.27 -0.80 -8.78
C GLY A 15 15.65 -1.15 -9.35
N VAL A 16 16.50 -1.79 -8.57
CA VAL A 16 17.87 -2.18 -8.98
C VAL A 16 17.85 -3.19 -10.11
N ILE A 17 16.85 -4.05 -10.23
CA ILE A 17 16.76 -4.99 -11.36
C ILE A 17 16.23 -4.28 -12.62
N LYS A 18 15.19 -3.45 -12.47
CA LYS A 18 14.41 -2.96 -13.60
C LYS A 18 14.91 -1.64 -14.18
N VAL A 19 15.40 -0.72 -13.33
CA VAL A 19 15.90 0.60 -13.74
C VAL A 19 17.17 0.53 -14.61
N PRO A 20 18.23 -0.26 -14.29
CA PRO A 20 19.40 -0.32 -15.16
C PRO A 20 19.12 -1.04 -16.48
N SER A 21 18.17 -1.99 -16.50
CA SER A 21 17.71 -2.64 -17.73
C SER A 21 17.04 -1.63 -18.69
N LEU A 22 16.24 -0.71 -18.15
CA LEU A 22 15.57 0.35 -18.92
C LEU A 22 16.54 1.46 -19.36
N LEU A 23 17.51 1.82 -18.52
CA LEU A 23 18.57 2.78 -18.86
C LEU A 23 19.48 2.26 -19.98
N LYS A 24 19.84 0.97 -19.95
CA LYS A 24 20.62 0.33 -21.03
C LYS A 24 19.89 0.37 -22.39
N LYS A 25 18.56 0.43 -22.39
CA LYS A 25 17.74 0.55 -23.60
C LYS A 25 17.49 2.01 -24.04
N GLY A 26 17.96 3.00 -23.28
CA GLY A 26 17.71 4.42 -23.56
C GLY A 26 16.25 4.85 -23.34
N TRP A 27 15.45 4.04 -22.65
CA TRP A 27 14.01 4.26 -22.48
C TRP A 27 13.71 5.08 -21.22
N TYR A 28 14.18 6.34 -21.22
CA TYR A 28 14.08 7.24 -20.07
C TYR A 28 12.64 7.53 -19.63
N LYS A 29 11.71 7.64 -20.58
CA LYS A 29 10.28 7.87 -20.28
C LYS A 29 9.68 6.70 -19.49
N GLU A 30 10.00 5.47 -19.88
CA GLU A 30 9.52 4.27 -19.19
C GLU A 30 10.18 4.09 -17.83
N ALA A 31 11.47 4.44 -17.71
CA ALA A 31 12.14 4.45 -16.42
C ALA A 31 11.48 5.42 -15.43
N ILE A 32 11.10 6.62 -15.88
CA ILE A 32 10.40 7.61 -15.05
C ILE A 32 9.01 7.09 -14.62
N VAL A 33 8.23 6.53 -15.55
CA VAL A 33 6.91 5.96 -15.23
C VAL A 33 7.03 4.79 -14.27
N ASN A 34 8.04 3.93 -14.46
CA ASN A 34 8.26 2.78 -13.60
C ASN A 34 8.69 3.20 -12.19
N VAL A 35 9.56 4.20 -12.06
CA VAL A 35 9.97 4.76 -10.75
C VAL A 35 8.80 5.48 -10.08
N SER A 36 8.02 6.29 -10.80
CA SER A 36 6.88 6.99 -10.20
C SER A 36 5.80 6.03 -9.71
N LEU A 37 5.52 4.95 -10.45
CA LEU A 37 4.59 3.90 -10.04
C LEU A 37 5.11 3.13 -8.81
N LEU A 38 6.42 2.83 -8.77
CA LEU A 38 7.06 2.14 -7.66
C LEU A 38 7.01 2.99 -6.37
N VAL A 39 7.29 4.30 -6.49
CA VAL A 39 7.21 5.25 -5.39
C VAL A 39 5.75 5.41 -4.92
N ALA A 40 4.79 5.51 -5.85
CA ALA A 40 3.38 5.59 -5.50
C ALA A 40 2.91 4.34 -4.75
N GLY A 41 3.26 3.14 -5.23
CA GLY A 41 2.94 1.89 -4.55
C GLY A 41 3.58 1.78 -3.16
N ALA A 42 4.85 2.15 -3.04
CA ALA A 42 5.54 2.18 -1.75
C ALA A 42 4.90 3.19 -0.78
N ALA A 43 4.53 4.38 -1.25
CA ALA A 43 3.84 5.38 -0.46
C ALA A 43 2.48 4.88 0.03
N ILE A 44 1.68 4.23 -0.84
CA ILE A 44 0.39 3.64 -0.48
C ILE A 44 0.56 2.51 0.55
N CYS A 45 1.64 1.75 0.52
CA CYS A 45 1.92 0.73 1.55
C CYS A 45 2.36 1.36 2.89
N ILE A 46 3.11 2.46 2.86
CA ILE A 46 3.69 3.08 4.07
C ILE A 46 2.69 4.02 4.77
N LEU A 47 1.89 4.78 4.01
CA LEU A 47 0.86 5.70 4.52
C LEU A 47 -0.05 5.08 5.58
N PRO A 48 -0.74 3.95 5.33
CA PRO A 48 -1.56 3.30 6.33
C PRO A 48 -0.70 2.83 7.50
N MET A 49 0.53 2.36 7.30
CA MET A 49 1.39 1.93 8.42
C MET A 49 1.80 3.09 9.35
N LEU A 50 1.99 4.29 8.78
CA LEU A 50 2.30 5.52 9.52
C LEU A 50 1.06 6.05 10.25
N LEU A 51 -0.11 6.02 9.60
CA LEU A 51 -1.41 6.39 10.18
C LEU A 51 -1.88 5.38 11.26
N ILE A 52 -1.63 4.09 11.08
CA ILE A 52 -1.98 2.99 12.01
C ILE A 52 -1.13 3.02 13.28
N SER A 53 0.10 3.54 13.24
CA SER A 53 0.89 3.70 14.48
C SER A 53 0.25 4.68 15.48
N LEU A 54 -0.75 5.46 15.06
CA LEU A 54 -1.55 6.33 15.94
C LEU A 54 -2.96 5.81 16.22
N SER A 55 -3.39 4.72 15.59
CA SER A 55 -4.73 4.18 15.75
C SER A 55 -4.70 2.68 15.50
N ASP A 56 -4.79 1.95 16.61
CA ASP A 56 -4.95 0.51 16.76
C ASP A 56 -5.43 -0.21 15.47
N PRO A 57 -4.72 -1.22 14.94
CA PRO A 57 -5.12 -1.92 13.72
C PRO A 57 -6.54 -2.52 13.77
N LEU A 58 -7.08 -2.72 14.99
CA LEU A 58 -8.49 -3.06 15.20
C LEU A 58 -9.46 -2.00 14.66
N ILE A 59 -9.08 -0.72 14.65
CA ILE A 59 -9.90 0.41 14.19
C ILE A 59 -10.14 0.32 12.69
N TYR A 60 -9.15 -0.10 11.90
CA TYR A 60 -9.35 -0.28 10.46
C TYR A 60 -10.34 -1.41 10.16
N LEU A 61 -10.19 -2.54 10.86
CA LEU A 61 -11.17 -3.62 10.78
C LEU A 61 -12.55 -3.10 11.17
N LYS A 62 -12.64 -2.32 12.26
CA LYS A 62 -13.89 -1.69 12.69
C LYS A 62 -14.46 -0.74 11.65
N VAL A 63 -13.70 0.17 11.07
CA VAL A 63 -14.23 1.15 10.10
C VAL A 63 -14.72 0.47 8.82
N ILE A 64 -14.05 -0.59 8.37
CA ILE A 64 -14.45 -1.33 7.17
C ILE A 64 -15.65 -2.24 7.46
N TYR A 65 -15.62 -2.99 8.56
CA TYR A 65 -16.65 -3.98 8.87
C TYR A 65 -17.86 -3.40 9.60
N LYS A 66 -17.75 -2.28 10.32
CA LYS A 66 -18.87 -1.66 11.06
C LYS A 66 -20.05 -1.24 10.17
N PRO A 67 -19.88 -0.57 9.02
CA PRO A 67 -21.02 -0.24 8.17
C PRO A 67 -21.70 -1.50 7.60
N VAL A 68 -20.93 -2.55 7.29
CA VAL A 68 -21.46 -3.84 6.83
C VAL A 68 -22.21 -4.57 7.96
N SER A 69 -21.63 -4.57 9.16
CA SER A 69 -22.23 -5.10 10.38
C SER A 69 -23.54 -4.39 10.72
N ASP A 70 -23.54 -3.06 10.76
CA ASP A 70 -24.73 -2.26 11.06
C ASP A 70 -25.83 -2.49 10.02
N TRP A 71 -25.47 -2.61 8.74
CA TRP A 71 -26.43 -2.98 7.69
C TRP A 71 -27.02 -4.39 7.92
N PHE A 72 -26.17 -5.37 8.22
CA PHE A 72 -26.60 -6.74 8.46
C PHE A 72 -27.48 -6.86 9.72
N PHE A 73 -27.08 -6.26 10.84
CA PHE A 73 -27.87 -6.28 12.07
C PHE A 73 -29.20 -5.52 11.91
N ASN A 74 -29.20 -4.38 11.22
CA ASN A 74 -30.44 -3.63 10.99
C ASN A 74 -31.40 -4.36 10.02
N THR A 75 -30.88 -5.12 9.06
CA THR A 75 -31.70 -5.90 8.12
C THR A 75 -32.17 -7.25 8.69
N PHE A 76 -31.35 -7.94 9.48
CA PHE A 76 -31.62 -9.31 9.92
C PHE A 76 -32.07 -9.44 11.38
N THR A 77 -31.87 -8.42 12.21
CA THR A 77 -32.24 -8.45 13.65
C THR A 77 -33.44 -7.56 13.98
N ALA A 78 -33.98 -6.83 13.00
CA ALA A 78 -35.28 -6.15 13.08
C ALA A 78 -36.43 -7.12 12.71
N LYS A 79 -36.58 -8.21 13.47
CA LYS A 79 -37.82 -9.00 13.53
C LYS A 79 -37.97 -9.69 14.87
#